data_AF-A0A6V7IYY5-F1
#
_entry.id   AF-A0A6V7IYY5-F1
#
_cell.length_a   1.000
_cell.length_b   1.000
_cell.length_c   1.000
_cell.angle_alpha   90.00
_cell.angle_beta   90.00
_cell.angle_gamma   90.00
#
_symmetry.space_group_name_H-M   'P 1'
#
loop_
_entity.id
_entity.type
_entity.pdbx_description
1 polymer ?
#
loop_
_entity_poly.entity_id
_entity_poly.type
_entity_poly.pdbx_seq_one_letter_code
_entity_poly.pdbx_strand_id
1 'polypeptide(L)'
;MDQMRDVNKNLHAEYMMLINRTEINEEDVEVILTPDGNQPTEAHFLIRLAVDFSKLPKKHIVVNDTAAVLHVTFRAPHWARSNAELHLSENLHEVFSNFNNIQLSSISLQKPLMVVVPEVKRMLNDKIDSILMAFEKKSAFISAVICHQSGSVIEYDSIDFNYVIILLEQCDFHFLVHFNLPQNFPDQPPRVTLQSVYFMSGKHEVYKHVIDGIPYSPRWEPAKMYSKAIGTIMTREVNRFKNNSTKHHR
;
A
#
# COMPACT_ATOMS: atom_id res chain seq x y z
N MET A 1 -10.47 -36.94 -3.41
CA MET A 1 -9.49 -36.88 -4.50
C MET A 1 -9.81 -37.84 -5.65
N ASP A 2 -10.12 -39.11 -5.38
CA ASP A 2 -10.54 -40.07 -6.42
C ASP A 2 -11.81 -39.62 -7.17
N GLN A 3 -12.76 -38.99 -6.46
CA GLN A 3 -13.97 -38.41 -7.05
C GLN A 3 -13.69 -37.35 -8.14
N MET A 4 -12.62 -36.55 -8.03
CA MET A 4 -12.28 -35.55 -9.06
C MET A 4 -11.69 -36.19 -10.31
N ARG A 5 -10.93 -37.28 -10.14
CA ARG A 5 -10.39 -38.07 -11.26
C ARG A 5 -11.51 -38.71 -12.07
N ASP A 6 -12.57 -39.15 -11.39
CA ASP A 6 -13.76 -39.72 -12.01
C ASP A 6 -14.60 -38.67 -12.74
N VAL A 7 -14.57 -37.41 -12.28
CA VAL A 7 -15.28 -36.28 -12.89
C VAL A 7 -14.54 -35.71 -14.11
N ASN A 8 -13.24 -35.43 -13.99
CA ASN A 8 -12.45 -34.94 -15.12
C ASN A 8 -10.94 -35.15 -14.97
N LYS A 9 -10.32 -35.78 -15.98
CA LYS A 9 -8.87 -36.03 -16.03
C LYS A 9 -8.02 -34.75 -16.11
N ASN A 10 -8.51 -33.69 -16.76
CA ASN A 10 -7.77 -32.44 -16.90
C ASN A 10 -7.75 -31.66 -15.58
N LEU A 11 -8.87 -31.62 -14.84
CA LEU A 11 -8.89 -31.04 -13.48
C LEU A 11 -7.95 -31.77 -12.53
N HIS A 12 -7.95 -33.10 -12.59
CA HIS A 12 -7.04 -33.92 -11.81
C HIS A 12 -5.58 -33.65 -12.19
N ALA A 13 -5.26 -33.52 -13.48
CA ALA A 13 -3.92 -33.16 -13.94
C ALA A 13 -3.50 -31.77 -13.45
N GLU A 14 -4.40 -30.78 -13.50
CA GLU A 14 -4.14 -29.41 -13.03
C GLU A 14 -3.80 -29.40 -11.51
N TYR A 15 -4.58 -30.12 -10.69
CA TYR A 15 -4.29 -30.31 -9.27
C TYR A 15 -2.94 -30.98 -9.05
N MET A 16 -2.69 -32.11 -9.74
CA MET A 16 -1.45 -32.86 -9.56
C MET A 16 -0.24 -32.05 -10.02
N MET A 17 -0.37 -31.23 -11.05
CA MET A 17 0.69 -30.31 -11.46
C MET A 17 0.93 -29.22 -10.43
N LEU A 18 -0.13 -28.67 -9.81
CA LEU A 18 0.02 -27.70 -8.72
C LEU A 18 0.83 -28.29 -7.55
N ILE A 19 0.40 -29.43 -7.00
CA ILE A 19 1.07 -30.03 -5.83
C ILE A 19 2.49 -30.49 -6.15
N ASN A 20 2.72 -31.13 -7.30
CA ASN A 20 4.02 -31.73 -7.61
C ASN A 20 5.05 -30.74 -8.19
N ARG A 21 4.63 -29.55 -8.66
CA ARG A 21 5.51 -28.58 -9.32
C ARG A 21 5.64 -27.25 -8.57
N THR A 22 4.92 -27.07 -7.48
CA THR A 22 5.02 -25.88 -6.64
C THR A 22 5.31 -26.28 -5.19
N GLU A 23 5.45 -25.30 -4.31
CA GLU A 23 5.65 -25.52 -2.87
C GLU A 23 4.32 -25.71 -2.10
N ILE A 24 3.18 -25.71 -2.82
CA ILE A 24 1.85 -25.87 -2.24
C ILE A 24 1.65 -27.33 -1.82
N ASN A 25 1.28 -27.55 -0.57
CA ASN A 25 0.96 -28.88 -0.05
C ASN A 25 -0.52 -29.23 -0.27
N GLU A 26 -0.85 -30.52 -0.18
CA GLU A 26 -2.25 -30.97 -0.30
C GLU A 26 -3.17 -30.33 0.76
N GLU A 27 -2.64 -30.08 1.96
CA GLU A 27 -3.35 -29.41 3.06
C GLU A 27 -3.63 -27.91 2.82
N ASP A 28 -2.96 -27.31 1.84
CA ASP A 28 -3.15 -25.91 1.46
C ASP A 28 -4.19 -25.75 0.33
N VAL A 29 -4.77 -26.85 -0.16
CA VAL A 29 -5.70 -26.84 -1.28
C VAL A 29 -7.01 -27.53 -0.92
N GLU A 30 -8.08 -26.76 -0.89
CA GLU A 30 -9.44 -27.30 -0.82
C GLU A 30 -10.07 -27.30 -2.21
N VAL A 31 -10.70 -28.41 -2.59
CA VAL A 31 -11.41 -28.56 -3.86
C VAL A 31 -12.86 -28.89 -3.58
N ILE A 32 -13.77 -28.05 -4.05
CA ILE A 32 -15.21 -28.20 -3.89
C ILE A 32 -15.84 -28.39 -5.28
N LEU A 33 -16.54 -29.50 -5.46
CA LEU A 33 -17.33 -29.77 -6.67
C LEU A 33 -18.78 -29.38 -6.40
N THR A 34 -19.31 -28.43 -7.16
CA THR A 34 -20.71 -28.00 -7.03
C THR A 34 -21.58 -28.75 -8.04
N PRO A 35 -22.57 -29.53 -7.56
CA PRO A 35 -23.50 -30.24 -8.43
C PRO A 35 -24.59 -29.30 -8.97
N ASP A 36 -24.98 -29.52 -10.23
CA ASP A 36 -26.25 -29.04 -10.77
C ASP A 36 -26.98 -30.26 -11.37
N GLY A 37 -27.99 -30.74 -10.64
CA GLY A 37 -28.61 -32.04 -10.90
C GLY A 37 -27.70 -33.23 -10.50
N ASN A 38 -27.51 -34.19 -11.40
CA ASN A 38 -26.77 -35.43 -11.11
C ASN A 38 -25.27 -35.36 -11.41
N GLN A 39 -24.77 -34.26 -11.97
CA GLN A 39 -23.34 -34.11 -12.33
C GLN A 39 -22.78 -32.78 -11.82
N PRO A 40 -21.49 -32.75 -11.42
CA PRO A 40 -20.80 -31.50 -11.12
C PRO A 40 -20.73 -30.58 -12.34
N THR A 41 -21.06 -29.30 -12.16
CA THR A 41 -20.95 -28.28 -13.20
C THR A 41 -19.82 -27.30 -12.94
N GLU A 42 -19.40 -27.14 -11.68
CA GLU A 42 -18.24 -26.32 -11.33
C GLU A 42 -17.31 -27.01 -10.32
N ALA A 43 -16.06 -26.60 -10.38
CA ALA A 43 -15.02 -27.01 -9.46
C ALA A 43 -14.33 -25.74 -8.94
N HIS A 44 -14.37 -25.55 -7.63
CA HIS A 44 -13.72 -24.44 -6.95
C HIS A 44 -12.46 -24.94 -6.26
N PHE A 45 -11.34 -24.30 -6.57
CA PHE A 45 -10.06 -24.53 -5.93
C PHE A 45 -9.80 -23.35 -5.01
N LEU A 46 -9.64 -23.61 -3.73
CA LEU A 46 -9.23 -22.63 -2.74
C LEU A 46 -7.79 -22.97 -2.35
N ILE A 47 -6.85 -22.13 -2.78
CA ILE A 47 -5.42 -22.38 -2.63
C ILE A 47 -4.85 -21.36 -1.65
N ARG A 48 -4.46 -21.83 -0.46
CA ARG A 48 -3.78 -21.01 0.54
C ARG A 48 -2.35 -20.72 0.08
N LEU A 49 -2.01 -19.44 -0.02
CA LEU A 49 -0.70 -18.99 -0.46
C LEU A 49 0.24 -18.88 0.74
N ALA A 50 1.37 -19.59 0.71
CA ALA A 50 2.41 -19.49 1.71
C ALA A 50 3.21 -18.18 1.54
N VAL A 51 2.69 -17.07 2.09
CA VAL A 51 3.32 -15.74 2.09
C VAL A 51 3.60 -15.31 3.53
N ASP A 52 4.82 -14.81 3.76
CA ASP A 52 5.23 -14.30 5.07
C ASP A 52 4.85 -12.83 5.23
N PHE A 53 3.71 -12.60 5.88
CA PHE A 53 3.23 -11.25 6.19
C PHE A 53 3.86 -10.66 7.45
N SER A 54 4.60 -11.42 8.26
CA SER A 54 5.11 -10.98 9.57
C SER A 54 6.05 -9.78 9.52
N LYS A 55 6.59 -9.49 8.33
CA LYS A 55 7.49 -8.36 8.08
C LYS A 55 6.77 -7.02 8.04
N LEU A 56 5.47 -7.00 7.70
CA LEU A 56 4.72 -5.75 7.57
C LEU A 56 4.66 -4.99 8.90
N PRO A 57 4.53 -3.65 8.88
CA PRO A 57 4.47 -2.84 10.09
C PRO A 57 3.39 -3.30 11.08
N LYS A 58 3.80 -3.48 12.35
CA LYS A 58 3.07 -4.23 13.40
C LYS A 58 1.65 -3.77 13.74
N LYS A 59 1.24 -2.56 13.38
CA LYS A 59 -0.12 -2.06 13.66
C LYS A 59 -1.19 -2.83 12.89
N HIS A 60 -0.81 -3.48 11.79
CA HIS A 60 -1.77 -4.05 10.87
C HIS A 60 -1.92 -5.58 10.94
N ILE A 61 -1.27 -6.25 11.90
CA ILE A 61 -1.26 -7.71 11.94
C ILE A 61 -1.67 -8.21 13.31
N VAL A 62 -2.89 -8.75 13.39
CA VAL A 62 -3.22 -9.77 14.38
C VAL A 62 -2.59 -11.07 13.89
N VAL A 63 -1.59 -11.57 14.61
CA VAL A 63 -0.68 -12.67 14.21
C VAL A 63 -1.40 -13.96 13.77
N ASN A 64 -2.67 -14.15 14.15
CA ASN A 64 -3.44 -15.35 13.84
C ASN A 64 -4.44 -15.18 12.67
N ASP A 65 -4.46 -14.02 12.00
CA ASP A 65 -5.43 -13.71 10.93
C ASP A 65 -4.77 -13.02 9.72
N THR A 66 -3.71 -13.64 9.22
CA THR A 66 -3.04 -13.24 7.97
C THR A 66 -3.03 -14.41 7.01
N ALA A 67 -4.01 -14.43 6.11
CA ALA A 67 -4.11 -15.44 5.07
C ALA A 67 -4.40 -14.80 3.72
N ALA A 68 -3.79 -15.35 2.67
CA ALA A 68 -4.11 -15.05 1.29
C ALA A 68 -4.55 -16.35 0.61
N VAL A 69 -5.75 -16.34 0.02
CA VAL A 69 -6.35 -17.50 -0.63
C VAL A 69 -6.66 -17.14 -2.07
N LEU A 70 -6.09 -17.89 -3.00
CA LEU A 70 -6.45 -17.81 -4.40
C LEU A 70 -7.63 -18.74 -4.66
N HIS A 71 -8.78 -18.17 -4.97
CA HIS A 71 -9.98 -18.89 -5.39
C HIS A 71 -10.02 -18.99 -6.90
N VAL A 72 -10.08 -20.20 -7.44
CA VAL A 72 -10.13 -20.45 -8.88
C VAL A 72 -11.34 -21.31 -9.20
N THR A 73 -12.14 -20.88 -10.17
CA THR A 73 -13.33 -21.62 -10.60
C THR A 73 -13.12 -22.20 -12.00
N PHE A 74 -13.43 -23.48 -12.16
CA PHE A 74 -13.49 -24.18 -13.44
C PHE A 74 -14.92 -24.60 -13.72
N ARG A 75 -15.36 -24.48 -14.98
CA ARG A 75 -16.76 -24.78 -15.36
C ARG A 75 -16.84 -25.82 -16.49
N ALA A 76 -17.78 -26.75 -16.34
CA ALA A 76 -18.18 -27.71 -17.37
C ALA A 76 -18.71 -27.01 -18.65
N PRO A 77 -18.72 -27.69 -19.82
CA PRO A 77 -18.30 -29.07 -20.06
C PRO A 77 -16.78 -29.21 -20.30
N HIS A 78 -16.10 -28.11 -20.61
CA HIS A 78 -14.68 -28.12 -20.98
C HIS A 78 -13.74 -28.04 -19.78
N TRP A 79 -14.28 -27.74 -18.59
CA TRP A 79 -13.50 -27.52 -17.37
C TRP A 79 -12.39 -26.51 -17.59
N ALA A 80 -12.70 -25.47 -18.37
CA ALA A 80 -11.84 -24.31 -18.55
C ALA A 80 -12.00 -23.39 -17.33
N ARG A 81 -10.92 -22.68 -16.98
CA ARG A 81 -10.96 -21.70 -15.92
C ARG A 81 -11.88 -20.55 -16.31
N SER A 82 -12.90 -20.30 -15.49
CA SER A 82 -13.88 -19.23 -15.70
C SER A 82 -13.55 -17.97 -14.91
N ASN A 83 -12.97 -18.13 -13.72
CA ASN A 83 -12.65 -17.02 -12.82
C ASN A 83 -11.44 -17.33 -11.93
N ALA A 84 -10.75 -16.29 -11.48
CA ALA A 84 -9.80 -16.37 -10.38
C ALA A 84 -9.80 -15.08 -9.55
N GLU A 85 -9.96 -15.22 -8.25
CA GLU A 85 -10.05 -14.13 -7.27
C GLU A 85 -9.05 -14.36 -6.15
N LEU A 86 -8.43 -13.27 -5.67
CA LEU A 86 -7.56 -13.33 -4.51
C LEU A 86 -8.29 -12.75 -3.32
N HIS A 87 -8.52 -13.59 -2.32
CA HIS A 87 -9.09 -13.19 -1.05
C HIS A 87 -7.95 -13.00 -0.04
N LEU A 88 -8.01 -11.89 0.68
CA LEU A 88 -7.10 -11.55 1.76
C LEU A 88 -7.92 -11.46 3.04
N SER A 89 -7.34 -11.81 4.19
CA SER A 89 -7.96 -11.52 5.48
C SER A 89 -8.16 -10.01 5.65
N GLU A 90 -9.11 -9.61 6.50
CA GLU A 90 -9.54 -8.20 6.63
C GLU A 90 -8.36 -7.26 6.94
N ASN A 91 -7.45 -7.70 7.83
CA ASN A 91 -6.25 -6.97 8.20
C ASN A 91 -5.31 -6.72 7.00
N LEU A 92 -5.10 -7.74 6.18
CA LEU A 92 -4.29 -7.61 4.97
C LEU A 92 -4.99 -6.73 3.94
N HIS A 93 -6.31 -6.86 3.80
CA HIS A 93 -7.08 -6.01 2.90
C HIS A 93 -6.89 -4.53 3.25
N GLU A 94 -6.98 -4.13 4.53
CA GLU A 94 -6.72 -2.75 4.95
C GLU A 94 -5.31 -2.28 4.55
N VAL A 95 -4.28 -3.11 4.80
CA VAL A 95 -2.90 -2.80 4.40
C VAL A 95 -2.82 -2.62 2.89
N PHE A 96 -3.27 -3.58 2.09
CA PHE A 96 -3.07 -3.50 0.64
C PHE A 96 -3.97 -2.46 -0.03
N SER A 97 -5.17 -2.20 0.49
CA SER A 97 -6.03 -1.10 0.02
C SER A 97 -5.38 0.27 0.26
N ASN A 98 -4.69 0.43 1.38
CA ASN A 98 -3.91 1.63 1.69
C ASN A 98 -2.63 1.75 0.84
N PHE A 99 -2.34 0.83 -0.07
CA PHE A 99 -1.10 0.89 -0.86
C PHE A 99 -1.33 0.67 -2.36
N ASN A 100 -2.51 1.01 -2.91
CA ASN A 100 -3.00 0.64 -4.25
C ASN A 100 -3.48 -0.81 -4.30
N ASN A 101 -4.77 -0.99 -4.65
CA ASN A 101 -5.44 -2.29 -4.73
C ASN A 101 -4.62 -3.32 -5.53
N ILE A 102 -4.51 -4.53 -4.99
CA ILE A 102 -3.97 -5.68 -5.72
C ILE A 102 -4.99 -6.06 -6.79
N GLN A 103 -4.65 -5.85 -8.05
CA GLN A 103 -5.45 -6.37 -9.15
C GLN A 103 -4.75 -7.55 -9.79
N LEU A 104 -5.44 -8.70 -9.87
CA LEU A 104 -5.00 -9.87 -10.65
C LEU A 104 -5.06 -9.63 -12.17
N SER A 105 -5.51 -8.45 -12.62
CA SER A 105 -5.71 -8.11 -14.04
C SER A 105 -4.43 -8.23 -14.88
N SER A 106 -3.25 -8.20 -14.26
CA SER A 106 -1.96 -8.40 -14.93
C SER A 106 -1.61 -9.88 -15.17
N ILE A 107 -2.30 -10.82 -14.51
CA ILE A 107 -2.01 -12.25 -14.56
C ILE A 107 -2.96 -12.93 -15.55
N SER A 108 -2.39 -13.58 -16.57
CA SER A 108 -3.19 -14.31 -17.54
C SER A 108 -3.80 -15.57 -16.90
N LEU A 109 -5.12 -15.53 -16.73
CA LEU A 109 -5.92 -16.63 -16.17
C LEU A 109 -5.99 -17.86 -17.08
N GLN A 110 -5.41 -17.80 -18.29
CA GLN A 110 -5.31 -18.95 -19.19
C GLN A 110 -4.10 -19.84 -18.91
N LYS A 111 -3.16 -19.41 -18.05
CA LYS A 111 -1.99 -20.20 -17.68
C LYS A 111 -2.35 -21.31 -16.66
N PRO A 112 -1.66 -22.46 -16.67
CA PRO A 112 -1.84 -23.51 -15.66
C PRO A 112 -1.62 -23.00 -14.22
N LEU A 113 -2.29 -23.61 -13.24
CA LEU A 113 -2.20 -23.24 -11.82
C LEU A 113 -0.75 -23.25 -11.31
N MET A 114 0.06 -24.21 -11.77
CA MET A 114 1.49 -24.28 -11.42
C MET A 114 2.32 -23.06 -11.85
N VAL A 115 1.80 -22.24 -12.78
CA VAL A 115 2.43 -20.97 -13.20
C VAL A 115 1.75 -19.78 -12.50
N VAL A 116 0.42 -19.79 -12.41
CA VAL A 116 -0.35 -18.69 -11.81
C VAL A 116 -0.06 -18.54 -10.33
N VAL A 117 -0.05 -19.63 -9.56
CA VAL A 117 0.14 -19.58 -8.11
C VAL A 117 1.49 -18.94 -7.73
N PRO A 118 2.63 -19.35 -8.32
CA PRO A 118 3.91 -18.66 -8.10
C PRO A 118 3.90 -17.19 -8.56
N GLU A 119 3.23 -16.85 -9.66
CA GLU A 119 3.13 -15.46 -10.13
C GLU A 119 2.35 -14.57 -9.14
N VAL A 120 1.22 -15.05 -8.62
CA VAL A 120 0.43 -14.35 -7.58
C VAL A 120 1.24 -14.20 -6.30
N LYS A 121 1.92 -15.27 -5.87
CA LYS A 121 2.80 -15.24 -4.68
C LYS A 121 3.92 -14.22 -4.84
N ARG A 122 4.58 -14.18 -6.00
CA ARG A 122 5.63 -13.19 -6.29
C ARG A 122 5.06 -11.77 -6.25
N MET A 123 3.92 -11.53 -6.89
CA MET A 123 3.25 -10.22 -6.87
C MET A 123 2.97 -9.75 -5.43
N LEU A 124 2.50 -10.65 -4.55
CA LEU A 124 2.28 -10.33 -3.14
C LEU A 124 3.57 -9.98 -2.41
N ASN A 125 4.65 -10.74 -2.63
CA ASN A 125 5.96 -10.45 -2.03
C ASN A 125 6.54 -9.12 -2.53
N ASP A 126 6.51 -8.87 -3.84
CA ASP A 126 6.97 -7.60 -4.42
C ASP A 126 6.19 -6.41 -3.81
N LYS A 127 4.90 -6.63 -3.52
CA LYS A 127 4.06 -5.62 -2.88
C LYS A 127 4.43 -5.39 -1.42
N ILE A 128 4.67 -6.46 -0.65
CA ILE A 128 5.16 -6.37 0.73
C ILE A 128 6.49 -5.60 0.75
N ASP A 129 7.43 -5.94 -0.11
CA ASP A 129 8.73 -5.26 -0.19
C ASP A 129 8.57 -3.77 -0.50
N SER A 130 7.67 -3.41 -1.43
CA SER A 130 7.35 -2.02 -1.74
C SER A 130 6.79 -1.26 -0.53
N ILE A 131 5.91 -1.89 0.25
CA ILE A 131 5.34 -1.29 1.48
C ILE A 131 6.44 -1.06 2.52
N LEU A 132 7.33 -2.04 2.71
CA LEU A 132 8.45 -1.92 3.65
C LEU A 132 9.42 -0.81 3.26
N MET A 133 9.81 -0.75 1.99
CA MET A 133 10.68 0.32 1.48
C MET A 133 10.05 1.70 1.68
N ALA A 134 8.75 1.84 1.40
CA ALA A 134 8.02 3.08 1.63
C ALA A 134 8.01 3.47 3.11
N PHE A 135 7.71 2.52 4.00
CA PHE A 135 7.70 2.71 5.44
C PHE A 135 9.07 3.15 5.98
N GLU A 136 10.15 2.47 5.58
CA GLU A 136 11.52 2.81 5.95
C GLU A 136 11.90 4.22 5.48
N LYS A 137 11.57 4.57 4.23
CA LYS A 137 11.85 5.90 3.69
C LYS A 137 11.06 7.00 4.40
N LYS A 138 9.78 6.77 4.73
CA LYS A 138 8.97 7.71 5.53
C LYS A 138 9.54 7.92 6.92
N SER A 139 9.87 6.83 7.62
CA SER A 139 10.50 6.86 8.93
C SER A 139 11.82 7.63 8.90
N ALA A 140 12.67 7.38 7.90
CA ALA A 140 13.91 8.10 7.72
C ALA A 140 13.71 9.59 7.38
N PHE A 141 12.67 9.95 6.63
CA PHE A 141 12.31 11.35 6.38
C PHE A 141 11.91 12.07 7.67
N ILE A 142 10.98 11.51 8.44
CA ILE A 142 10.54 12.12 9.70
C ILE A 142 11.69 12.17 10.71
N SER A 143 12.53 11.13 10.79
CA SER A 143 13.74 11.15 11.61
C SER A 143 14.69 12.27 11.21
N ALA A 144 14.86 12.51 9.91
CA ALA A 144 15.66 13.63 9.44
C ALA A 144 15.05 14.97 9.85
N VAL A 145 13.73 15.15 9.78
CA VAL A 145 13.06 16.36 10.28
C VAL A 145 13.37 16.56 11.76
N ILE A 146 13.15 15.53 12.59
CA ILE A 146 13.39 15.58 14.04
C ILE A 146 14.85 15.92 14.35
N CYS A 147 15.82 15.30 13.67
CA CYS A 147 17.24 15.59 13.89
C CYS A 147 17.62 17.03 13.54
N HIS A 148 17.01 17.63 12.52
CA HIS A 148 17.32 18.99 12.09
C HIS A 148 16.47 20.06 12.83
N GLN A 149 15.35 19.68 13.46
CA GLN A 149 14.32 20.58 13.99
C GLN A 149 13.77 20.12 15.34
N SER A 150 14.58 19.45 16.16
CA SER A 150 14.12 18.82 17.40
C SER A 150 13.34 19.76 18.34
N GLY A 151 13.71 21.05 18.38
CA GLY A 151 13.03 22.07 19.19
C GLY A 151 11.77 22.69 18.56
N SER A 152 11.48 22.40 17.29
CA SER A 152 10.36 22.99 16.53
C SER A 152 9.33 21.96 16.05
N VAL A 153 9.55 20.66 16.26
CA VAL A 153 8.54 19.63 15.98
C VAL A 153 7.38 19.76 16.96
N ILE A 154 6.18 19.93 16.42
CA ILE A 154 4.94 20.04 17.19
C ILE A 154 4.28 18.66 17.33
N GLU A 155 4.18 17.94 16.23
CA GLU A 155 3.49 16.66 16.15
C GLU A 155 4.01 15.86 14.96
N TYR A 156 4.02 14.53 15.08
CA TYR A 156 4.24 13.63 13.95
C TYR A 156 3.52 12.31 14.17
N ASP A 157 3.23 11.62 13.08
CA ASP A 157 2.72 10.26 13.10
C ASP A 157 3.85 9.30 13.51
N SER A 158 3.85 8.87 14.77
CA SER A 158 4.85 7.95 15.31
C SER A 158 4.61 6.48 14.93
N ILE A 159 3.54 6.21 14.18
CA ILE A 159 3.10 4.86 13.87
C ILE A 159 3.36 4.57 12.40
N ASP A 160 2.71 5.32 11.50
CA ASP A 160 2.72 5.06 10.05
C ASP A 160 3.60 6.07 9.30
N PHE A 161 4.15 7.05 10.03
CA PHE A 161 5.03 8.10 9.51
C PHE A 161 4.41 8.86 8.33
N ASN A 162 3.10 9.07 8.34
CA ASN A 162 2.40 9.75 7.24
C ASN A 162 2.48 11.28 7.31
N TYR A 163 2.77 11.87 8.47
CA TYR A 163 2.91 13.32 8.57
C TYR A 163 3.86 13.77 9.68
N VAL A 164 4.36 14.99 9.52
CA VAL A 164 5.06 15.76 10.57
C VAL A 164 4.74 17.24 10.43
N ILE A 165 4.55 17.90 11.57
CA ILE A 165 4.25 19.33 11.68
C ILE A 165 5.37 20.00 12.47
N ILE A 166 5.95 21.06 11.90
CA ILE A 166 6.99 21.86 12.54
C ILE A 166 6.60 23.34 12.59
N LEU A 167 7.05 24.05 13.62
CA LEU A 167 6.91 25.49 13.78
C LEU A 167 8.20 26.19 13.36
N LEU A 168 8.11 27.07 12.35
CA LEU A 168 9.24 27.85 11.88
C LEU A 168 8.98 29.35 12.07
N GLU A 169 10.06 30.12 12.01
CA GLU A 169 10.04 31.57 12.13
C GLU A 169 10.85 32.21 11.00
N GLN A 170 10.38 33.35 10.50
CA GLN A 170 11.17 34.25 9.66
C GLN A 170 10.85 35.71 9.93
N CYS A 171 11.85 36.46 10.40
CA CYS A 171 11.72 37.88 10.74
C CYS A 171 10.49 38.13 11.64
N ASP A 172 10.46 37.45 12.81
CA ASP A 172 9.39 37.48 13.82
C ASP A 172 8.02 36.94 13.36
N PHE A 173 7.92 36.42 12.14
CA PHE A 173 6.70 35.79 11.63
C PHE A 173 6.76 34.28 11.81
N HIS A 174 5.93 33.76 12.71
CA HIS A 174 5.82 32.33 12.97
C HIS A 174 4.78 31.67 12.06
N PHE A 175 5.06 30.45 11.63
CA PHE A 175 4.14 29.67 10.80
C PHE A 175 4.41 28.17 10.95
N LEU A 176 3.37 27.37 10.75
CA LEU A 176 3.48 25.93 10.75
C LEU A 176 3.77 25.41 9.35
N VAL A 177 4.60 24.38 9.26
CA VAL A 177 4.85 23.61 8.04
C VAL A 177 4.39 22.19 8.26
N HIS A 178 3.43 21.76 7.45
CA HIS A 178 2.90 20.41 7.44
C HIS A 178 3.53 19.66 6.27
N PHE A 179 4.26 18.58 6.57
CA PHE A 179 4.68 17.60 5.59
C PHE A 179 3.73 16.42 5.65
N ASN A 180 3.02 16.13 4.57
CA ASN A 180 2.20 14.93 4.43
C ASN A 180 2.86 14.00 3.41
N LEU A 181 3.26 12.81 3.85
CA LEU A 181 3.96 11.80 3.07
C LEU A 181 2.93 10.85 2.43
N PRO A 182 2.85 10.76 1.09
CA PRO A 182 1.87 9.92 0.42
C PRO A 182 2.20 8.42 0.58
N GLN A 183 1.24 7.55 0.29
CA GLN A 183 1.38 6.09 0.40
C GLN A 183 2.51 5.53 -0.48
N ASN A 184 2.64 6.08 -1.69
CA ASN A 184 3.69 5.76 -2.67
C ASN A 184 4.97 6.60 -2.48
N PHE A 185 5.22 7.16 -1.30
CA PHE A 185 6.52 7.77 -1.00
C PHE A 185 7.63 6.71 -1.07
N PRO A 186 8.80 6.98 -1.70
CA PRO A 186 9.27 8.25 -2.22
C PRO A 186 8.97 8.52 -3.70
N ASP A 187 8.22 7.68 -4.40
CA ASP A 187 7.94 7.91 -5.83
C ASP A 187 7.13 9.19 -6.07
N GLN A 188 6.22 9.50 -5.14
CA GLN A 188 5.51 10.77 -5.09
C GLN A 188 6.09 11.69 -4.00
N PRO A 189 6.27 13.00 -4.31
CA PRO A 189 6.76 13.96 -3.32
C PRO A 189 5.80 14.15 -2.15
N PRO A 190 6.33 14.56 -0.97
CA PRO A 190 5.49 14.99 0.13
C PRO A 190 4.68 16.23 -0.26
N ARG A 191 3.42 16.29 0.18
CA ARG A 191 2.61 17.50 0.09
C ARG A 191 2.98 18.43 1.23
N VAL A 192 3.44 19.62 0.89
CA VAL A 192 3.88 20.63 1.87
C VAL A 192 2.83 21.74 1.98
N THR A 193 2.37 22.02 3.19
CA THR A 193 1.39 23.08 3.46
C THR A 193 1.92 24.04 4.52
N LEU A 194 1.86 25.33 4.25
CA LEU A 194 2.11 26.38 5.24
C LEU A 194 0.79 26.75 5.91
N GLN A 195 0.79 26.91 7.22
CA GLN A 195 -0.37 27.33 8.00
C GLN A 195 -0.01 28.54 8.86
N SER A 196 -0.88 29.55 8.86
CA SER A 196 -0.72 30.74 9.68
C SER A 196 -1.14 30.45 11.11
N VAL A 197 -0.43 31.03 12.07
CA VAL A 197 -0.84 31.06 13.47
C VAL A 197 -1.54 32.38 13.86
N TYR A 198 -1.67 33.31 12.91
CA TYR A 198 -2.23 34.64 13.14
C TYR A 198 -3.54 34.89 12.39
N PHE A 199 -3.68 34.30 11.20
CA PHE A 199 -4.69 34.70 10.22
C PHE A 199 -5.66 33.55 9.91
N MET A 200 -6.96 33.85 9.82
CA MET A 200 -8.04 32.95 9.41
C MET A 200 -8.57 33.21 7.98
N SER A 201 -8.73 32.17 7.17
CA SER A 201 -9.36 32.29 5.84
C SER A 201 -10.89 32.43 5.90
N GLY A 202 -11.50 32.20 7.06
CA GLY A 202 -12.94 32.27 7.32
C GLY A 202 -13.24 32.22 8.82
N LYS A 203 -14.51 32.10 9.23
CA LYS A 203 -14.91 32.20 10.66
C LYS A 203 -14.25 31.17 11.58
N HIS A 204 -13.87 30.00 11.07
CA HIS A 204 -13.31 28.91 11.87
C HIS A 204 -12.17 28.17 11.16
N GLU A 205 -11.56 28.78 10.14
CA GLU A 205 -10.51 28.13 9.35
C GLU A 205 -9.27 29.01 9.32
N VAL A 206 -8.14 28.47 9.80
CA VAL A 206 -6.84 29.12 9.71
C VAL A 206 -6.38 29.21 8.27
N TYR A 207 -5.71 30.30 7.90
CA TYR A 207 -5.19 30.48 6.56
C TYR A 207 -4.09 29.45 6.27
N LYS A 208 -4.26 28.69 5.18
CA LYS A 208 -3.33 27.67 4.72
C LYS A 208 -2.95 27.91 3.26
N HIS A 209 -1.72 27.52 2.90
CA HIS A 209 -1.22 27.59 1.54
C HIS A 209 -0.44 26.32 1.19
N VAL A 210 -0.90 25.59 0.19
CA VAL A 210 -0.18 24.42 -0.33
C VAL A 210 0.95 24.90 -1.23
N ILE A 211 2.15 24.41 -1.00
CA ILE A 211 3.30 24.76 -1.83
C ILE A 211 3.43 23.74 -2.95
N ASP A 212 3.37 24.24 -4.19
CA ASP A 212 3.67 23.47 -5.38
C ASP A 212 5.11 23.76 -5.88
N GLY A 213 5.68 22.81 -6.63
CA GLY A 213 6.97 23.00 -7.31
C GLY A 213 8.19 23.03 -6.39
N ILE A 214 8.13 22.37 -5.23
CA ILE A 214 9.33 22.09 -4.43
C ILE A 214 10.22 21.12 -5.22
N PRO A 215 11.52 21.41 -5.41
CA PRO A 215 12.44 20.49 -6.06
C PRO A 215 12.46 19.14 -5.36
N TYR A 216 12.26 18.07 -6.12
CA TYR A 216 12.16 16.73 -5.58
C TYR A 216 12.80 15.69 -6.51
N SER A 217 13.37 14.66 -5.90
CA SER A 217 13.75 13.44 -6.59
C SER A 217 13.51 12.25 -5.67
N PRO A 218 12.84 11.19 -6.15
CA PRO A 218 12.60 9.96 -5.37
C PRO A 218 13.91 9.28 -4.93
N ARG A 219 15.01 9.56 -5.66
CA ARG A 219 16.34 9.00 -5.42
C ARG A 219 17.15 9.74 -4.36
N TRP A 220 16.67 10.88 -3.87
CA TRP A 220 17.42 11.62 -2.84
C TRP A 220 17.31 10.92 -1.49
N GLU A 221 18.36 11.08 -0.69
CA GLU A 221 18.25 10.70 0.72
C GLU A 221 17.24 11.61 1.45
N PRO A 222 16.48 11.07 2.41
CA PRO A 222 15.41 11.83 3.06
C PRO A 222 15.86 13.15 3.70
N ALA A 223 17.05 13.20 4.31
CA ALA A 223 17.63 14.43 4.83
C ALA A 223 17.85 15.51 3.75
N LYS A 224 18.23 15.10 2.54
CA LYS A 224 18.39 16.00 1.39
C LYS A 224 17.03 16.47 0.86
N MET A 225 16.03 15.58 0.80
CA MET A 225 14.65 15.96 0.45
C MET A 225 14.13 17.06 1.39
N TYR A 226 14.29 16.84 2.70
CA TYR A 226 13.94 17.81 3.73
C TYR A 226 14.68 19.14 3.56
N SER A 227 16.01 19.09 3.45
CA SER A 227 16.84 20.30 3.31
C SER A 227 16.48 21.14 2.09
N LYS A 228 16.14 20.49 0.96
CA LYS A 228 15.69 21.18 -0.26
C LYS A 228 14.31 21.80 -0.10
N ALA A 229 13.39 21.12 0.60
CA ALA A 229 12.07 21.65 0.89
C ALA A 229 12.17 22.91 1.78
N ILE A 230 12.90 22.84 2.89
CA ILE A 230 13.08 23.98 3.80
C ILE A 230 13.81 25.13 3.13
N GLY A 231 14.88 24.87 2.39
CA GLY A 231 15.57 25.91 1.64
C GLY A 231 14.63 26.65 0.70
N THR A 232 13.73 25.94 0.01
CA THR A 232 12.73 26.55 -0.87
C THR A 232 11.69 27.37 -0.08
N ILE A 233 11.21 26.83 1.04
CA ILE A 233 10.25 27.52 1.92
C ILE A 233 10.81 28.85 2.42
N MET A 234 11.99 28.81 3.04
CA MET A 234 12.59 29.97 3.72
C MET A 234 13.08 31.05 2.74
N THR A 235 13.49 30.66 1.54
CA THR A 235 14.01 31.63 0.55
C THR A 235 12.92 32.24 -0.32
N ARG A 236 11.84 31.50 -0.62
CA ARG A 236 10.90 31.88 -1.68
C ARG A 236 9.44 31.92 -1.25
N GLU A 237 8.96 30.93 -0.51
CA GLU A 237 7.52 30.74 -0.32
C GLU A 237 6.96 31.49 0.89
N VAL A 238 7.72 31.57 1.99
CA VAL A 238 7.34 32.25 3.24
C VAL A 238 6.96 33.72 3.09
N ASN A 239 7.70 34.51 2.30
CA ASN A 239 7.40 35.93 2.07
C ASN A 239 6.10 36.08 1.28
N ARG A 240 5.89 35.22 0.27
CA ARG A 240 4.65 35.16 -0.50
C ARG A 240 3.47 34.77 0.41
N PHE A 241 3.69 33.77 1.26
CA PHE A 241 2.71 33.29 2.24
C PHE A 241 2.31 34.39 3.24
N LYS A 242 3.28 35.06 3.86
CA LYS A 242 3.06 36.20 4.77
C LYS A 242 2.24 37.29 4.09
N ASN A 243 2.65 37.73 2.89
CA ASN A 243 1.96 38.77 2.14
C ASN A 243 0.53 38.39 1.73
N ASN A 244 0.28 37.13 1.40
CA ASN A 244 -1.06 36.68 1.03
C ASN A 244 -1.95 36.52 2.27
N SER A 245 -1.41 36.03 3.38
CA SER A 245 -2.16 35.84 4.62
C SER A 245 -2.68 37.16 5.21
N THR A 246 -1.92 38.25 5.10
CA THR A 246 -2.34 39.59 5.56
C THR A 246 -3.38 40.23 4.66
N LYS A 247 -3.35 39.96 3.35
CA LYS A 247 -4.31 40.51 2.39
C LYS A 247 -5.72 39.94 2.54
N HIS A 248 -5.86 38.69 2.96
CA HIS A 248 -7.18 38.06 3.17
C HIS A 248 -7.91 38.58 4.44
N HIS A 249 -7.31 39.50 5.21
CA HIS A 249 -7.90 40.12 6.42
C HIS A 249 -8.21 41.60 6.28
N ARG A 250 -8.00 42.19 5.09
CA ARG A 250 -8.48 43.53 4.77
C ARG A 250 -9.73 43.43 3.91
#